data_AF-A0A5P0JIP9-F1
#
_entry.id   AF-A0A5P0JIP9-F1
#
_cell.length_a   1.000
_cell.length_b   1.000
_cell.length_c   1.000
_cell.angle_alpha   90.00
_cell.angle_beta   90.00
_cell.angle_gamma   90.00
#
_symmetry.space_group_name_H-M   'P 1'
#
loop_
_entity.id
_entity.type
_entity.pdbx_description
1 polymer ?
#
loop_
_entity_poly.entity_id
_entity_poly.type
_entity_poly.pdbx_seq_one_letter_code
_entity_poly.pdbx_strand_id
1 'polypeptide(L)'
;TVPELESNPQYVARESITQWQTMDGRTCKGPNIMPKFKNNPGKIWRGMPSHGMDTAAILKNIGYSENDIQELVSKGLAKVED
;
A
#
# COMPACT_ATOMS: atom_id res chain seq x y z
N THR A 1 16.89 20.51 -10.35
CA THR A 1 15.98 20.78 -9.21
C THR A 1 14.80 19.83 -9.29
N VAL A 2 14.00 19.71 -8.22
CA VAL A 2 12.83 18.78 -8.20
C VAL A 2 11.85 19.02 -9.37
N PRO A 3 11.48 20.26 -9.74
CA PRO A 3 10.55 20.52 -10.85
C PRO A 3 11.00 20.01 -12.24
N GLU A 4 12.30 19.77 -12.44
CA GLU A 4 12.84 19.33 -13.74
C GLU A 4 12.68 17.82 -13.98
N LEU A 5 12.36 17.05 -12.93
CA LEU A 5 12.37 15.59 -13.01
C LEU A 5 11.18 15.03 -13.80
N GLU A 6 9.99 15.61 -13.63
CA GLU A 6 8.76 15.10 -14.26
C GLU A 6 8.75 15.27 -15.78
N SER A 7 9.38 16.34 -16.29
CA SER A 7 9.47 16.65 -17.72
C SER A 7 10.75 16.15 -18.37
N ASN A 8 11.70 15.60 -17.60
CA ASN A 8 12.94 15.09 -18.16
C ASN A 8 12.64 13.95 -19.17
N PRO A 9 13.17 14.00 -20.41
CA PRO A 9 12.84 13.03 -21.46
C PRO A 9 13.06 11.58 -21.04
N GLN A 10 14.11 11.30 -20.27
CA GLN A 10 14.41 9.95 -19.82
C GLN A 10 13.44 9.45 -18.73
N TYR A 11 12.96 10.36 -17.88
CA TYR A 11 11.98 10.03 -16.84
C TYR A 11 10.63 9.70 -17.45
N VAL A 12 10.22 10.47 -18.46
CA VAL A 12 9.01 10.24 -19.26
C VAL A 12 9.11 8.91 -20.01
N ALA A 13 10.19 8.67 -20.76
CA ALA A 13 10.36 7.46 -21.57
C ALA A 13 10.36 6.16 -20.76
N ARG A 14 10.66 6.24 -19.46
CA ARG A 14 10.77 5.08 -18.56
C ARG A 14 9.65 4.99 -17.54
N GLU A 15 8.70 5.91 -17.57
CA GLU A 15 7.63 6.02 -16.57
C GLU A 15 8.23 5.99 -15.15
N SER A 16 9.30 6.76 -14.94
CA SER A 16 10.08 6.73 -13.69
C SER A 16 9.29 7.32 -12.53
N ILE A 17 8.43 8.29 -12.83
CA ILE A 17 7.40 8.83 -11.96
C ILE A 17 6.06 8.37 -12.54
N THR A 18 5.23 7.74 -11.72
CA THR A 18 3.92 7.18 -12.10
C THR A 18 2.84 7.64 -11.13
N GLN A 19 1.62 7.15 -11.32
CA GLN A 19 0.47 7.45 -10.48
C GLN A 19 -0.24 6.16 -10.03
N TRP A 20 -0.87 6.21 -8.85
CA TRP A 20 -1.71 5.14 -8.32
C TRP A 20 -2.86 5.71 -7.49
N GLN A 21 -3.87 4.88 -7.21
CA GLN A 21 -5.00 5.27 -6.35
C GLN A 21 -4.67 5.03 -4.88
N THR A 22 -4.96 6.01 -4.04
CA THR A 22 -4.98 5.85 -2.59
C THR A 22 -6.23 5.09 -2.15
N MET A 23 -6.26 4.62 -0.90
CA MET A 23 -7.45 3.91 -0.38
C MET A 23 -8.69 4.82 -0.24
N ASP A 24 -8.50 6.13 -0.15
CA ASP A 24 -9.57 7.14 -0.14
C ASP A 24 -9.95 7.68 -1.54
N GLY A 25 -9.45 7.05 -2.62
CA GLY A 25 -9.86 7.33 -4.00
C GLY A 25 -9.17 8.53 -4.67
N ARG A 26 -8.13 9.09 -4.05
CA ARG A 26 -7.31 10.15 -4.65
C ARG A 26 -6.22 9.57 -5.53
N THR A 27 -5.82 10.32 -6.54
CA THR A 27 -4.64 9.99 -7.34
C THR A 27 -3.38 10.49 -6.64
N CYS A 28 -2.46 9.58 -6.36
CA CYS A 28 -1.13 9.88 -5.80
C CYS A 28 -0.07 9.79 -6.90
N LYS A 29 0.89 10.71 -6.90
CA LYS A 29 2.03 10.73 -7.83
C LYS A 29 3.33 10.47 -7.06
N GLY A 30 4.18 9.61 -7.61
CA GLY A 30 5.50 9.34 -7.03
C GLY A 30 6.32 8.37 -7.88
N PRO A 31 7.46 7.88 -7.38
CA PRO A 31 8.31 6.95 -8.11
C PRO A 31 7.57 5.65 -8.47
N ASN A 32 7.85 5.13 -9.66
CA ASN A 32 7.39 3.80 -10.06
C ASN A 32 8.24 2.70 -9.40
N ILE A 33 7.83 1.44 -9.55
CA ILE A 33 8.56 0.29 -9.02
C ILE A 33 9.97 0.23 -9.62
N MET A 34 10.96 0.09 -8.74
CA MET A 34 12.38 -0.01 -9.09
C MET A 34 13.05 -1.14 -8.28
N PRO A 35 14.00 -1.90 -8.88
CA PRO A 35 14.36 -1.93 -10.30
C PRO A 35 13.25 -2.54 -11.20
N LYS A 36 13.35 -2.34 -12.52
CA LYS A 36 12.40 -2.91 -13.49
C LYS A 36 12.78 -4.35 -13.86
N PHE A 37 12.08 -5.32 -13.29
CA PHE A 37 12.25 -6.73 -13.64
C PHE A 37 11.59 -7.04 -14.99
N LYS A 38 12.33 -7.74 -15.86
CA LYS A 38 11.84 -8.09 -17.21
C LYS A 38 10.70 -9.13 -17.19
N ASN A 39 10.90 -10.23 -16.46
CA ASN A 39 9.97 -11.37 -16.52
C ASN A 39 8.82 -11.25 -15.51
N ASN A 40 9.10 -10.67 -14.34
CA ASN A 40 8.13 -10.56 -13.24
C ASN A 40 8.13 -9.13 -12.67
N PRO A 41 7.59 -8.14 -13.40
CA PRO A 41 7.56 -6.76 -12.94
C PRO A 41 6.69 -6.61 -11.69
N GLY A 42 7.19 -5.88 -10.68
CA GLY A 42 6.35 -5.47 -9.56
C GLY A 42 5.28 -4.46 -10.00
N LYS A 43 4.20 -4.37 -9.23
CA LYS A 43 3.07 -3.47 -9.48
C LYS A 43 2.58 -2.82 -8.21
N ILE A 44 2.10 -1.59 -8.31
CA ILE A 44 1.39 -0.90 -7.24
C ILE A 44 -0.06 -1.39 -7.31
N TRP A 45 -0.42 -2.32 -6.44
CA TRP A 45 -1.74 -2.98 -6.47
C TRP A 45 -2.70 -2.47 -5.39
N ARG A 46 -2.20 -1.79 -4.35
CA ARG A 46 -3.01 -1.17 -3.31
C ARG A 46 -2.32 0.09 -2.78
N GLY A 47 -3.12 1.11 -2.45
CA GLY A 47 -2.65 2.28 -1.71
C GLY A 47 -2.28 1.95 -0.26
N MET A 48 -1.78 2.94 0.48
CA MET A 48 -1.45 2.80 1.89
C MET A 48 -2.71 2.47 2.71
N PRO A 49 -2.72 1.39 3.51
CA PRO A 49 -3.84 1.03 4.39
C PRO A 49 -3.97 1.99 5.58
N SER A 50 -5.15 2.03 6.18
CA SER A 50 -5.37 2.73 7.45
C SER A 50 -4.81 1.92 8.65
N HIS A 51 -4.71 2.56 9.81
CA HIS A 51 -4.23 1.91 11.01
C HIS A 51 -5.22 0.83 11.50
N GLY A 52 -4.81 -0.44 11.38
CA GLY A 52 -5.59 -1.61 11.80
C GLY A 52 -6.43 -2.25 10.67
N MET A 53 -6.36 -1.74 9.43
CA MET A 53 -7.19 -2.18 8.30
C MET A 53 -7.20 -3.70 8.09
N ASP A 54 -6.03 -4.33 8.11
CA ASP A 54 -5.92 -5.77 7.82
C ASP A 54 -5.76 -6.64 9.08
N THR A 55 -5.82 -6.07 10.29
CA THR A 55 -5.54 -6.79 11.55
C THR A 55 -6.42 -8.03 11.70
N ALA A 56 -7.74 -7.89 11.49
CA ALA A 56 -8.68 -9.00 11.64
C ALA A 56 -8.43 -10.11 10.60
N ALA A 57 -8.17 -9.73 9.34
CA ALA A 57 -7.89 -10.67 8.27
C ALA A 57 -6.60 -11.45 8.52
N ILE A 58 -5.54 -10.79 9.00
CA ILE A 58 -4.26 -11.44 9.34
C ILE A 58 -4.44 -12.41 10.52
N LEU A 59 -5.11 -11.99 11.59
CA LEU A 59 -5.33 -12.84 12.77
C LEU A 59 -6.17 -14.08 12.43
N LYS A 60 -7.22 -13.90 11.62
CA LYS A 60 -8.02 -15.03 11.10
C LYS A 60 -7.19 -15.99 10.25
N ASN A 61 -6.32 -15.45 9.39
CA ASN A 61 -5.46 -16.26 8.52
C ASN A 61 -4.47 -17.14 9.30
N ILE A 62 -4.09 -16.74 10.51
CA ILE A 62 -3.20 -17.52 11.39
C ILE A 62 -3.97 -18.34 12.45
N GLY A 63 -5.31 -18.39 12.39
CA GLY A 63 -6.14 -19.30 13.17
C GLY A 63 -6.89 -18.71 14.37
N TYR A 64 -6.85 -17.38 14.58
CA TYR A 64 -7.66 -16.76 15.64
C TYR A 64 -9.14 -16.75 15.25
N SER A 65 -10.01 -17.05 16.21
CA SER A 65 -11.44 -16.87 16.04
C SER A 65 -11.83 -15.39 16.12
N GLU A 66 -13.03 -15.06 15.65
CA GLU A 66 -13.57 -13.70 15.78
C GLU A 66 -13.68 -13.26 17.25
N ASN A 67 -13.95 -14.22 18.16
CA ASN A 67 -14.01 -13.96 19.58
C ASN A 67 -12.62 -13.63 20.18
N ASP A 68 -11.57 -14.34 19.78
CA ASP A 68 -10.21 -14.06 20.25
C ASP A 68 -9.73 -12.67 19.78
N ILE A 69 -10.10 -12.27 18.56
CA ILE A 69 -9.77 -10.96 17.99
C ILE A 69 -10.47 -9.85 18.80
N GLN A 70 -11.77 -10.01 19.08
CA GLN A 70 -12.52 -9.08 19.94
C GLN A 70 -11.92 -8.99 21.35
N GLU A 71 -11.46 -10.11 21.90
CA GLU A 71 -10.80 -10.14 23.21
C GLU A 71 -9.46 -9.37 23.19
N LEU A 72 -8.66 -9.50 22.14
CA LEU A 72 -7.43 -8.72 21.97
C LEU A 72 -7.71 -7.21 21.87
N VAL A 73 -8.76 -6.83 21.14
CA VAL A 73 -9.16 -5.42 21.00
C VAL A 73 -9.67 -4.86 22.32
N SER A 74 -10.51 -5.58 23.05
CA SER A 74 -11.04 -5.13 24.36
C SER A 74 -9.94 -4.99 25.42
N LYS A 75 -8.88 -5.81 25.34
CA LYS A 75 -7.68 -5.68 26.18
C LYS A 75 -6.73 -4.55 25.75
N GLY A 76 -7.01 -3.85 24.65
CA GLY A 76 -6.12 -2.83 24.07
C GLY A 76 -4.82 -3.40 23.50
N LEU A 77 -4.78 -4.71 23.20
CA LEU A 77 -3.61 -5.42 22.66
C LEU A 77 -3.63 -5.50 21.12
N ALA A 78 -4.78 -5.24 20.50
CA ALA A 78 -4.92 -5.13 19.06
C ALA A 78 -5.82 -3.97 18.67
N LYS A 79 -5.63 -3.44 17.46
CA LYS A 79 -6.55 -2.49 16.82
C LYS A 79 -6.98 -3.04 15.46
N VAL A 80 -8.29 -3.16 15.26
CA VAL A 80 -8.90 -3.43 13.95
C VAL A 80 -9.34 -2.11 13.30
N GLU A 81 -9.71 -2.14 12.02
CA GLU A 81 -10.41 -1.01 11.41
C GLU A 81 -11.65 -0.63 12.23
N ASP A 82 -11.94 0.67 12.23
CA ASP A 82 -13.11 1.21 12.92
C ASP A 82 -14.41 0.72 12.25
#